data_AF-A0A3N5YAF0-F1
#
_entry.id   AF-A0A3N5YAF0-F1
#
_cell.length_a   1.000
_cell.length_b   1.000
_cell.length_c   1.000
_cell.angle_alpha   90.00
_cell.angle_beta   90.00
_cell.angle_gamma   90.00
#
_symmetry.space_group_name_H-M   'P 1'
#
loop_
_entity.id
_entity.type
_entity.pdbx_description
1 polymer ?
#
loop_
_entity_poly.entity_id
_entity_poly.type
_entity_poly.pdbx_seq_one_letter_code
_entity_poly.pdbx_strand_id
1 'polypeptide(L)'
;MHQRSPFVAVLLAVAASLSAGAAGRSQTAGEKESFTAVAIANNNLGSGAGTVLIDITRWSPEAERSRLVGVLMEKGQEALLDELRDAPPAGTIRTPATLAYDLRYAQQTPTEDGGRDILLLTDRPIGFWEATARPRSIEYPFTVIQMRIDGDGKGTGTITLATKIAGAANVIVLEDLASSPIRLTEIQVQKGPE
;
A
#
# COMPACT_ATOMS: atom_id res chain seq x y z
N MET A 1 79.02 -20.11 17.76
CA MET A 1 77.99 -20.89 18.49
C MET A 1 76.63 -20.31 18.08
N HIS A 2 75.72 -20.96 17.33
CA HIS A 2 75.20 -22.35 17.44
C HIS A 2 74.86 -22.68 18.91
N GLN A 3 73.67 -23.06 19.37
CA GLN A 3 72.32 -23.35 18.82
C GLN A 3 71.32 -23.12 19.99
N ARG A 4 69.97 -23.21 19.93
CA ARG A 4 68.96 -23.68 18.94
C ARG A 4 67.62 -22.96 19.26
N SER A 5 66.60 -23.14 18.42
CA SER A 5 65.16 -22.92 18.72
C SER A 5 64.41 -24.24 18.42
N PRO A 6 63.10 -24.44 18.68
CA PRO A 6 62.13 -23.65 19.46
C PRO A 6 61.35 -24.49 20.50
N PHE A 7 60.46 -23.88 21.29
CA PHE A 7 59.24 -24.57 21.73
C PHE A 7 58.02 -23.65 21.71
N VAL A 8 56.94 -24.13 21.10
CA VAL A 8 55.71 -23.39 20.81
C VAL A 8 54.76 -23.46 21.99
N ALA A 9 54.16 -22.33 22.37
CA ALA A 9 52.96 -22.28 23.20
C ALA A 9 51.81 -21.70 22.37
N VAL A 10 50.80 -22.52 22.11
CA VAL A 10 49.64 -22.18 21.27
C VAL A 10 48.68 -21.30 22.05
N LEU A 11 48.37 -20.12 21.52
CA LEU A 11 47.29 -19.25 21.98
C LEU A 11 46.05 -19.50 21.12
N LEU A 12 44.92 -19.88 21.74
CA LEU A 12 43.66 -20.07 21.04
C LEU A 12 43.15 -18.74 20.49
N ALA A 13 43.16 -18.60 19.15
CA ALA A 13 42.39 -17.58 18.46
C ALA A 13 41.01 -18.15 18.10
N VAL A 14 40.00 -17.90 18.94
CA VAL A 14 38.59 -18.08 18.56
C VAL A 14 38.21 -16.93 17.61
N ALA A 15 38.56 -17.09 16.33
CA ALA A 15 38.10 -16.19 15.28
C ALA A 15 36.64 -16.52 14.98
N ALA A 16 35.73 -15.61 15.37
CA ALA A 16 34.30 -15.81 15.20
C ALA A 16 33.91 -15.95 13.72
N SER A 17 33.19 -17.02 13.39
CA SER A 17 32.57 -17.23 12.09
C SER A 17 31.50 -16.17 11.84
N LEU A 18 31.86 -15.10 11.13
CA LEU A 18 30.91 -14.09 10.64
C LEU A 18 30.07 -14.66 9.50
N SER A 19 29.14 -15.55 9.87
CA SER A 19 28.01 -15.96 9.03
C SER A 19 27.02 -14.81 8.90
N ALA A 20 27.44 -13.71 8.26
CA ALA A 20 26.57 -12.62 7.83
C ALA A 20 25.78 -13.03 6.57
N GLY A 21 25.10 -14.18 6.67
CA GLY A 21 24.07 -14.65 5.74
C GLY A 21 22.80 -13.83 5.88
N ALA A 22 22.93 -12.52 5.76
CA ALA A 22 21.83 -11.59 5.57
C ALA A 22 22.01 -11.00 4.18
N ALA A 23 21.59 -11.76 3.17
CA ALA A 23 20.89 -11.14 2.06
C ALA A 23 19.64 -10.46 2.65
N GLY A 24 19.85 -9.27 3.22
CA GLY A 24 18.81 -8.29 3.33
C GLY A 24 18.33 -8.11 1.91
N ARG A 25 17.19 -8.76 1.60
CA ARG A 25 16.46 -8.50 0.37
C ARG A 25 16.44 -7.00 0.28
N SER A 26 17.11 -6.44 -0.72
CA SER A 26 16.92 -5.03 -1.04
C SER A 26 15.44 -4.94 -1.31
N GLN A 27 14.70 -4.43 -0.31
CA GLN A 27 13.27 -4.19 -0.44
C GLN A 27 13.19 -3.39 -1.72
N THR A 28 12.50 -3.92 -2.74
CA THR A 28 12.39 -3.25 -4.02
C THR A 28 11.94 -1.85 -3.70
N ALA A 29 12.83 -0.88 -3.89
CA ALA A 29 12.72 0.46 -3.32
C ALA A 29 11.74 1.24 -4.19
N GLY A 30 10.49 0.79 -4.12
CA GLY A 30 9.37 1.22 -4.90
C GLY A 30 9.66 1.46 -6.36
N GLU A 31 9.93 0.42 -7.15
CA GLU A 31 9.89 0.59 -8.61
C GLU A 31 8.47 1.08 -9.00
N LYS A 32 8.37 1.86 -10.09
CA LYS A 32 7.06 2.31 -10.56
C LYS A 32 6.27 1.09 -11.04
N GLU A 33 5.01 0.97 -10.67
CA GLU A 33 4.18 -0.20 -11.00
C GLU A 33 2.82 0.22 -11.50
N SER A 34 2.39 -0.37 -12.60
CA SER A 34 1.03 -0.19 -13.14
C SER A 34 0.20 -1.43 -12.88
N PHE A 35 -1.08 -1.26 -12.61
CA PHE A 35 -2.04 -2.34 -12.43
C PHE A 35 -3.28 -2.06 -13.27
N THR A 36 -3.77 -3.10 -13.92
CA THR A 36 -5.09 -3.10 -14.58
C THR A 36 -6.00 -4.03 -13.80
N ALA A 37 -7.24 -3.61 -13.54
CA ALA A 37 -8.24 -4.45 -12.88
C ALA A 37 -9.64 -4.20 -13.45
N VAL A 38 -10.54 -5.16 -13.28
CA VAL A 38 -11.97 -4.98 -13.52
C VAL A 38 -12.61 -4.58 -12.19
N ALA A 39 -13.17 -3.38 -12.11
CA ALA A 39 -13.93 -2.90 -10.98
C ALA A 39 -15.42 -3.20 -11.18
N ILE A 40 -16.05 -3.87 -10.21
CA ILE A 40 -17.46 -4.28 -10.23
C ILE A 40 -18.17 -3.67 -9.03
N ALA A 41 -19.13 -2.79 -9.31
CA ALA A 41 -20.08 -2.25 -8.34
C ALA A 41 -21.41 -3.01 -8.45
N ASN A 42 -21.96 -3.44 -7.31
CA ASN A 42 -23.35 -3.88 -7.17
C ASN A 42 -23.79 -3.59 -5.74
N ASN A 43 -24.00 -2.31 -5.45
CA ASN A 43 -24.16 -1.78 -4.10
C ASN A 43 -25.15 -0.60 -4.07
N ASN A 44 -25.28 0.02 -2.90
CA ASN A 44 -26.08 1.23 -2.67
C ASN A 44 -25.59 2.46 -3.44
N LEU A 45 -24.36 2.46 -4.00
CA LEU A 45 -23.83 3.55 -4.82
C LEU A 45 -24.17 3.37 -6.32
N GLY A 46 -24.48 2.15 -6.74
CA GLY A 46 -24.87 1.81 -8.11
C GLY A 46 -24.58 0.37 -8.51
N SER A 47 -24.87 0.04 -9.76
CA SER A 47 -24.51 -1.23 -10.40
C SER A 47 -23.77 -0.96 -11.71
N GLY A 48 -22.67 -1.66 -11.95
CA GLY A 48 -21.84 -1.47 -13.13
C GLY A 48 -20.52 -2.22 -13.05
N ALA A 49 -19.85 -2.36 -14.18
CA ALA A 49 -18.50 -2.88 -14.28
C ALA A 49 -17.67 -2.02 -15.23
N GLY A 50 -16.36 -1.93 -15.00
CA GLY A 50 -15.45 -1.19 -15.87
C GLY A 50 -13.99 -1.39 -15.51
N THR A 51 -13.10 -1.16 -16.47
CA THR A 51 -11.65 -1.24 -16.25
C THR A 51 -11.17 -0.05 -15.43
N VAL A 52 -10.32 -0.33 -14.43
CA VAL A 52 -9.53 0.68 -13.72
C VAL A 52 -8.05 0.48 -14.00
N LEU A 53 -7.34 1.60 -14.11
CA LEU A 53 -5.89 1.70 -14.28
C LEU A 53 -5.34 2.38 -13.03
N ILE A 54 -4.35 1.76 -12.40
CA ILE A 54 -3.71 2.24 -11.17
C ILE A 54 -2.21 2.33 -11.45
N ASP A 55 -1.64 3.52 -11.41
CA ASP A 55 -0.21 3.76 -11.63
C ASP A 55 0.40 4.20 -10.30
N ILE A 56 1.29 3.40 -9.72
CA ILE A 56 2.05 3.75 -8.51
C ILE A 56 3.42 4.28 -8.94
N THR A 57 3.71 5.53 -8.59
CA THR A 57 4.97 6.22 -8.93
C THR A 57 5.91 6.34 -7.75
N ARG A 58 5.39 6.21 -6.52
CA ARG A 58 6.15 6.27 -5.26
C ARG A 58 5.45 5.41 -4.22
N TRP A 59 6.22 4.58 -3.54
CA TRP A 59 5.76 3.86 -2.35
C TRP A 59 6.06 4.69 -1.10
N SER A 60 5.07 4.82 -0.22
CA SER A 60 5.16 5.56 1.03
C SER A 60 6.09 4.84 2.02
N PRO A 61 7.13 5.51 2.55
CA PRO A 61 8.05 4.89 3.51
C PRO A 61 7.37 4.64 4.86
N GLU A 62 7.93 3.73 5.66
CA GLU A 62 7.39 3.40 6.98
C GLU A 62 7.27 4.64 7.91
N ALA A 63 8.16 5.62 7.80
CA ALA A 63 8.08 6.86 8.54
C ALA A 63 6.85 7.72 8.18
N GLU A 64 6.36 7.66 6.94
CA GLU A 64 5.13 8.32 6.49
C GLU A 64 3.90 7.60 7.08
N ARG A 65 3.89 6.26 7.06
CA ARG A 65 2.87 5.44 7.73
C ARG A 65 2.76 5.76 9.22
N SER A 66 3.89 5.74 9.93
CA SER A 66 3.93 6.02 11.37
C SER A 66 3.44 7.44 11.69
N ARG A 67 3.75 8.42 10.83
CA ARG A 67 3.24 9.79 10.94
C ARG A 67 1.72 9.84 10.76
N LEU A 68 1.19 9.25 9.68
CA LEU A 68 -0.25 9.25 9.39
C LEU A 68 -1.05 8.56 10.50
N VAL A 69 -0.56 7.43 11.03
CA VAL A 69 -1.16 6.73 12.18
C VAL A 69 -1.09 7.60 13.44
N GLY A 70 0.05 8.24 13.72
CA GLY A 70 0.19 9.16 14.85
C GLY A 70 -0.77 10.34 14.79
N VAL A 71 -0.83 11.03 13.64
CA VAL A 71 -1.78 12.13 13.39
C VAL A 71 -3.22 11.68 13.59
N LEU A 72 -3.60 10.50 13.06
CA LEU A 72 -4.94 9.95 13.24
C LEU A 72 -5.27 9.67 14.71
N MET A 73 -4.34 9.09 15.47
CA MET A 73 -4.55 8.74 16.88
C MET A 73 -4.55 9.96 17.82
N GLU A 74 -3.74 10.98 17.52
CA GLU A 74 -3.59 12.17 18.36
C GLU A 74 -4.60 13.29 18.03
N LYS A 75 -4.90 13.48 16.74
CA LYS A 75 -5.65 14.64 16.21
C LYS A 75 -6.93 14.25 15.45
N GLY A 76 -7.14 12.96 15.17
CA GLY A 76 -8.32 12.48 14.46
C GLY A 76 -8.26 12.64 12.93
N GLN A 77 -9.40 12.38 12.29
CA GLN A 77 -9.48 12.19 10.84
C GLN A 77 -9.30 13.47 10.01
N GLU A 78 -9.65 14.64 10.54
CA GLU A 78 -9.54 15.91 9.81
C GLU A 78 -8.07 16.27 9.60
N ALA A 79 -7.26 16.17 10.65
CA ALA A 79 -5.81 16.33 10.56
C ALA A 79 -5.13 15.27 9.68
N LEU A 80 -5.65 14.03 9.65
CA LEU A 80 -5.19 13.00 8.72
C LEU A 80 -5.48 13.38 7.26
N LEU A 81 -6.66 13.96 6.98
CA LEU A 81 -7.04 14.39 5.64
C LEU A 81 -6.14 15.52 5.14
N ASP A 82 -5.83 16.49 5.99
CA ASP A 82 -4.93 17.58 5.63
C ASP A 82 -3.48 17.10 5.43
N GLU A 83 -2.96 16.22 6.30
CA GLU A 83 -1.64 15.59 6.10
C GLU A 83 -1.58 14.77 4.79
N LEU A 84 -2.66 14.08 4.40
CA LEU A 84 -2.76 13.36 3.11
C LEU A 84 -2.86 14.33 1.91
N ARG A 85 -3.45 15.51 2.07
CA ARG A 85 -3.53 16.54 1.01
C ARG A 85 -2.18 17.20 0.75
N ASP A 86 -1.39 17.39 1.81
CA ASP A 86 -0.03 17.93 1.73
C ASP A 86 1.00 16.88 1.30
N ALA A 87 0.70 15.58 1.49
CA ALA A 87 1.57 14.49 1.05
C ALA A 87 1.78 14.47 -0.48
N PRO A 88 3.04 14.26 -0.95
CA PRO A 88 3.33 14.17 -2.37
C PRO A 88 2.65 12.94 -2.99
N PRO A 89 2.07 13.05 -4.20
CA PRO A 89 1.39 11.93 -4.85
C PRO A 89 2.22 10.64 -4.86
N ALA A 90 1.58 9.55 -4.45
CA ALA A 90 2.09 8.19 -4.51
C ALA A 90 1.82 7.52 -5.88
N GLY A 91 0.91 8.10 -6.67
CA GLY A 91 0.46 7.54 -7.94
C GLY A 91 -0.87 8.13 -8.39
N THR A 92 -1.55 7.46 -9.32
CA THR A 92 -2.90 7.81 -9.77
C THR A 92 -3.80 6.60 -9.94
N ILE A 93 -5.11 6.82 -9.91
CA ILE A 93 -6.14 5.87 -10.31
C ILE A 93 -7.13 6.54 -11.28
N ARG A 94 -7.48 5.85 -12.37
CA ARG A 94 -8.42 6.33 -13.39
C ARG A 94 -9.22 5.18 -14.02
N THR A 95 -10.34 5.51 -14.66
CA THR A 95 -10.87 4.67 -15.75
C THR A 95 -10.30 5.17 -17.08
N PRO A 96 -10.41 4.41 -18.18
CA PRO A 96 -10.11 4.92 -19.52
C PRO A 96 -10.95 6.13 -19.97
N ALA A 97 -12.07 6.42 -19.29
CA ALA A 97 -13.02 7.46 -19.67
C ALA A 97 -13.05 8.68 -18.71
N THR A 98 -12.26 8.67 -17.64
CA THR A 98 -12.27 9.71 -16.59
C THR A 98 -10.91 10.36 -16.42
N LEU A 99 -10.90 11.57 -15.84
CA LEU A 99 -9.68 12.15 -15.28
C LEU A 99 -9.09 11.23 -14.20
N ALA A 100 -7.78 11.38 -13.99
CA ALA A 100 -7.04 10.68 -12.95
C ALA A 100 -7.25 11.33 -11.58
N TYR A 101 -7.35 10.49 -10.56
CA TYR A 101 -7.37 10.87 -9.15
C TYR A 101 -6.01 10.53 -8.53
N ASP A 102 -5.42 11.46 -7.80
CA ASP A 102 -4.13 11.23 -7.15
C ASP A 102 -4.27 10.26 -5.97
N LEU A 103 -3.40 9.25 -5.94
CA LEU A 103 -3.14 8.45 -4.75
C LEU A 103 -2.21 9.26 -3.85
N ARG A 104 -2.54 9.40 -2.57
CA ARG A 104 -1.74 10.15 -1.59
C ARG A 104 -0.81 9.27 -0.77
N TYR A 105 -1.17 7.99 -0.63
CA TYR A 105 -0.40 6.98 0.08
C TYR A 105 -0.43 5.67 -0.71
N ALA A 106 0.70 4.96 -0.72
CA ALA A 106 0.80 3.60 -1.27
C ALA A 106 1.78 2.75 -0.44
N GLN A 107 1.30 1.68 0.16
CA GLN A 107 2.12 0.72 0.91
C GLN A 107 1.97 -0.68 0.31
N GLN A 108 3.09 -1.41 0.22
CA GLN A 108 3.08 -2.86 0.00
C GLN A 108 3.64 -3.59 1.22
N THR A 109 3.09 -4.76 1.53
CA THR A 109 3.54 -5.66 2.60
C THR A 109 3.63 -7.07 2.02
N PRO A 110 4.80 -7.73 2.02
CA PRO A 110 4.92 -9.12 1.57
C PRO A 110 4.03 -10.07 2.40
N THR A 111 3.43 -11.07 1.77
CA THR A 111 2.72 -12.16 2.46
C THR A 111 3.63 -13.39 2.62
N GLU A 112 3.28 -14.28 3.55
CA GLU A 112 4.04 -15.52 3.78
C GLU A 112 4.07 -16.43 2.55
N ASP A 113 3.00 -16.42 1.75
CA ASP A 113 2.85 -17.18 0.49
C ASP A 113 3.69 -16.65 -0.68
N GLY A 114 4.55 -15.64 -0.46
CA GLY A 114 5.36 -15.02 -1.52
C GLY A 114 4.62 -13.99 -2.39
N GLY A 115 3.37 -13.67 -2.03
CA GLY A 115 2.61 -12.56 -2.60
C GLY A 115 2.83 -11.24 -1.84
N ARG A 116 1.88 -10.31 -1.98
CA ARG A 116 1.87 -9.04 -1.24
C ARG A 116 0.45 -8.47 -1.10
N ASP A 117 0.21 -7.83 0.03
CA ASP A 117 -0.92 -6.92 0.24
C ASP A 117 -0.51 -5.48 -0.08
N ILE A 118 -1.32 -4.78 -0.86
CA ILE A 118 -1.14 -3.39 -1.26
C ILE A 118 -2.30 -2.56 -0.71
N LEU A 119 -1.97 -1.45 -0.04
CA LEU A 119 -2.92 -0.49 0.51
C LEU A 119 -2.65 0.89 -0.09
N LEU A 120 -3.67 1.47 -0.75
CA LEU A 120 -3.63 2.81 -1.34
C LEU A 120 -4.74 3.68 -0.74
N LEU A 121 -4.48 4.99 -0.61
CA LEU A 121 -5.47 5.97 -0.15
C LEU A 121 -5.53 7.20 -1.07
N THR A 122 -6.73 7.76 -1.23
CA THR A 122 -6.98 9.10 -1.81
C THR A 122 -7.59 10.04 -0.77
N ASP A 123 -7.43 11.35 -1.01
CA ASP A 123 -7.96 12.48 -0.24
C ASP A 123 -9.36 12.94 -0.67
N ARG A 124 -10.07 12.11 -1.46
CA ARG A 124 -11.38 12.41 -2.04
C ARG A 124 -12.11 11.15 -2.53
N PRO A 125 -13.46 11.16 -2.59
CA PRO A 125 -14.26 10.05 -3.11
C PRO A 125 -14.13 9.94 -4.63
N ILE A 126 -13.76 8.76 -5.15
CA ILE A 126 -13.66 8.53 -6.59
C ILE A 126 -15.06 8.36 -7.21
N GLY A 127 -15.38 9.20 -8.21
CA GLY A 127 -16.58 9.05 -9.04
C GLY A 127 -16.31 8.17 -10.26
N PHE A 128 -16.48 6.86 -10.13
CA PHE A 128 -16.32 5.90 -11.23
C PHE A 128 -17.54 5.78 -12.16
N TRP A 129 -18.74 5.90 -11.57
CA TRP A 129 -20.04 5.86 -12.26
C TRP A 129 -20.91 7.00 -11.72
N GLU A 130 -21.96 7.38 -12.43
CA GLU A 130 -22.92 8.39 -11.95
C GLU A 130 -23.58 7.90 -10.66
N ALA A 131 -23.08 8.40 -9.52
CA ALA A 131 -23.50 7.99 -8.19
C ALA A 131 -24.92 8.53 -7.91
N THR A 132 -25.92 7.73 -8.24
CA THR A 132 -27.35 8.08 -8.12
C THR A 132 -27.80 8.28 -6.67
N ALA A 133 -27.09 7.68 -5.71
CA ALA A 133 -27.37 7.80 -4.28
C ALA A 133 -26.10 8.12 -3.48
N ARG A 134 -25.74 9.41 -3.41
CA ARG A 134 -24.87 9.94 -2.34
C ARG A 134 -25.76 10.48 -1.21
N PRO A 135 -25.77 9.88 0.00
CA PRO A 135 -26.44 10.46 1.15
C PRO A 135 -25.80 11.82 1.46
N ARG A 136 -26.53 12.91 1.25
CA ARG A 136 -26.00 14.29 1.43
C ARG A 136 -25.55 14.61 2.87
N SER A 137 -25.85 13.73 3.83
CA SER A 137 -25.49 13.82 5.24
C SER A 137 -24.19 13.11 5.61
N ILE A 138 -23.56 12.37 4.68
CA ILE A 138 -22.34 11.62 4.93
C ILE A 138 -21.27 12.07 3.93
N GLU A 139 -20.31 12.85 4.41
CA GLU A 139 -19.10 13.14 3.65
C GLU A 139 -18.13 11.97 3.77
N TYR A 140 -17.67 11.46 2.64
CA TYR A 140 -16.67 10.39 2.55
C TYR A 140 -15.35 11.02 2.11
N PRO A 141 -14.53 11.55 3.03
CA PRO A 141 -13.30 12.27 2.68
C PRO A 141 -12.24 11.36 2.04
N PHE A 142 -12.32 10.04 2.23
CA PHE A 142 -11.30 9.10 1.74
C PHE A 142 -11.89 8.06 0.78
N THR A 143 -11.09 7.68 -0.22
CA THR A 143 -11.22 6.36 -0.86
C THR A 143 -10.03 5.51 -0.45
N VAL A 144 -10.30 4.27 -0.04
CA VAL A 144 -9.26 3.29 0.29
C VAL A 144 -9.35 2.13 -0.69
N ILE A 145 -8.19 1.72 -1.19
CA ILE A 145 -8.03 0.63 -2.16
C ILE A 145 -7.15 -0.42 -1.51
N GLN A 146 -7.65 -1.66 -1.43
CA GLN A 146 -6.89 -2.81 -0.93
C GLN A 146 -6.74 -3.82 -2.07
N MET A 147 -5.53 -4.32 -2.31
CA MET A 147 -5.26 -5.33 -3.33
C MET A 147 -4.37 -6.43 -2.76
N ARG A 148 -4.81 -7.68 -2.90
CA ARG A 148 -3.98 -8.88 -2.69
C ARG A 148 -3.41 -9.27 -4.04
N ILE A 149 -2.09 -9.33 -4.16
CA ILE A 149 -1.38 -9.90 -5.31
C ILE A 149 -0.73 -11.21 -4.87
N ASP A 150 -0.93 -12.29 -5.64
CA ASP A 150 -0.30 -13.59 -5.42
C ASP A 150 1.11 -13.67 -6.04
N GLY A 151 1.81 -14.79 -5.81
CA GLY A 151 3.15 -15.03 -6.37
C GLY A 151 3.19 -15.17 -7.90
N ASP A 152 2.03 -15.38 -8.55
CA ASP A 152 1.90 -15.44 -10.01
C ASP A 152 1.63 -14.04 -10.63
N GLY A 153 1.56 -12.99 -9.82
CA GLY A 153 1.31 -11.61 -10.26
C GLY A 153 -0.16 -11.31 -10.56
N LYS A 154 -1.09 -12.18 -10.17
CA LYS A 154 -2.54 -11.97 -10.27
C LYS A 154 -3.08 -11.46 -8.94
N GLY A 155 -4.26 -10.85 -8.96
CA GLY A 155 -4.83 -10.34 -7.73
C GLY A 155 -6.32 -10.06 -7.72
N THR A 156 -6.79 -9.77 -6.52
CA THR A 156 -8.16 -9.33 -6.21
C THR A 156 -8.12 -8.25 -5.13
N GLY A 157 -9.18 -7.47 -5.01
CA GLY A 157 -9.18 -6.34 -4.10
C GLY A 157 -10.53 -5.69 -3.91
N THR A 158 -10.52 -4.54 -3.24
CA THR A 158 -11.68 -3.70 -2.97
C THR A 158 -11.34 -2.23 -3.13
N ILE A 159 -12.33 -1.45 -3.53
CA ILE A 159 -12.36 0.01 -3.35
C ILE A 159 -13.52 0.33 -2.44
N THR A 160 -13.25 1.05 -1.36
CA THR A 160 -14.26 1.49 -0.39
C THR A 160 -14.17 2.99 -0.18
N LEU A 161 -15.33 3.67 -0.23
CA LEU A 161 -15.47 5.01 0.32
C LEU A 161 -15.55 4.90 1.84
N ALA A 162 -14.72 5.66 2.56
CA ALA A 162 -14.62 5.60 4.01
C ALA A 162 -15.07 6.93 4.63
N THR A 163 -15.99 6.85 5.61
CA THR A 163 -16.39 8.00 6.44
C THR A 163 -15.35 8.27 7.52
N LYS A 164 -14.76 7.18 8.06
CA LYS A 164 -13.78 7.21 9.14
C LYS A 164 -12.65 6.21 8.86
N ILE A 165 -11.44 6.63 9.24
CA ILE A 165 -10.29 5.74 9.38
C ILE A 165 -10.00 5.63 10.88
N ALA A 166 -9.69 4.44 11.36
CA ALA A 166 -9.24 4.15 12.71
C ALA A 166 -7.84 3.53 12.68
N GLY A 167 -7.06 3.75 13.74
CA GLY A 167 -5.76 3.10 13.91
C GLY A 167 -5.88 1.99 14.96
N ALA A 168 -5.55 0.75 14.60
CA ALA A 168 -5.37 -0.33 15.57
C ALA A 168 -3.98 -0.95 15.39
N ALA A 169 -3.09 -0.76 16.37
CA ALA A 169 -1.77 -1.41 16.44
C ALA A 169 -1.01 -1.45 15.09
N ASN A 170 -0.75 -0.26 14.51
CA ASN A 170 -0.10 -0.03 13.21
C ASN A 170 -0.93 -0.36 11.95
N VAL A 171 -2.14 -0.90 12.07
CA VAL A 171 -3.04 -1.13 10.93
C VAL A 171 -4.03 0.05 10.79
N ILE A 172 -4.14 0.54 9.56
CA ILE A 172 -5.22 1.42 9.10
C ILE A 172 -6.48 0.55 9.02
N VAL A 173 -7.29 0.59 10.07
CA VAL A 173 -8.58 -0.11 10.16
C VAL A 173 -9.67 0.83 9.70
N LEU A 174 -10.55 0.39 8.80
CA LEU A 174 -11.67 1.22 8.37
C LEU A 174 -12.85 1.00 9.32
N GLU A 175 -13.31 2.08 9.94
CA GLU A 175 -14.58 2.09 10.68
C GLU A 175 -15.66 2.68 9.78
N ASP A 176 -16.86 2.11 9.82
CA ASP A 176 -18.01 2.53 9.01
C ASP A 176 -17.73 2.50 7.49
N LEU A 177 -17.45 1.28 6.99
CA LEU A 177 -17.46 0.96 5.57
C LEU A 177 -18.87 1.20 5.00
N ALA A 178 -18.98 1.98 3.92
CA ALA A 178 -20.19 1.96 3.08
C ALA A 178 -20.48 0.50 2.70
N SER A 179 -21.69 0.01 3.02
CA SER A 179 -21.92 -1.40 3.39
C SER A 179 -21.66 -2.49 2.33
N SER A 180 -21.26 -2.11 1.12
CA SER A 180 -20.80 -3.02 0.07
C SER A 180 -19.68 -2.36 -0.76
N PRO A 181 -18.42 -2.83 -0.69
CA PRO A 181 -17.31 -2.27 -1.46
C PRO A 181 -17.46 -2.54 -2.96
N ILE A 182 -16.80 -1.73 -3.78
CA ILE A 182 -16.57 -2.04 -5.20
C ILE A 182 -15.51 -3.14 -5.23
N ARG A 183 -15.77 -4.26 -5.91
CA ARG A 183 -14.81 -5.37 -6.00
C ARG A 183 -13.83 -5.11 -7.14
N LEU A 184 -12.54 -5.33 -6.89
CA LEU A 184 -11.51 -5.43 -7.92
C LEU A 184 -11.25 -6.91 -8.21
N THR A 185 -11.46 -7.30 -9.46
CA THR A 185 -11.18 -8.64 -9.97
C THR A 185 -10.15 -8.59 -11.08
N GLU A 186 -9.47 -9.72 -11.32
CA GLU A 186 -8.51 -9.87 -12.42
C GLU A 186 -7.37 -8.83 -12.38
N ILE A 187 -6.92 -8.43 -11.19
CA ILE A 187 -5.81 -7.48 -11.06
C ILE A 187 -4.58 -8.10 -11.70
N GLN A 188 -4.01 -7.42 -12.72
CA GLN A 188 -2.78 -7.82 -13.39
C GLN A 188 -1.72 -6.75 -13.16
N VAL A 189 -0.54 -7.14 -12.70
CA VAL A 189 0.65 -6.26 -12.72
C VAL A 189 1.06 -6.02 -14.17
N GLN A 190 1.32 -4.77 -14.50
CA GLN A 190 1.88 -4.31 -15.78
C GLN A 190 3.28 -3.75 -15.54
N LYS A 191 4.13 -3.73 -16.58
CA LYS A 191 5.38 -2.96 -16.52
C LYS A 191 5.02 -1.49 -16.26
N GLY A 192 5.63 -0.87 -15.26
CA GLY A 192 5.32 0.51 -14.87
C GLY A 192 5.60 1.53 -15.98
N PRO A 193 5.09 2.77 -15.83
CA PRO A 193 5.24 3.81 -16.85
C PRO A 193 6.69 4.28 -16.90
N GLU A 194 7.25 4.33 -18.11
CA GLU A 194 8.63 4.76 -18.37
C GLU A 194 8.88 6.18 -17.84
#